data_AF-A0A7S3IYQ8-F1
#
_entry.id   AF-A0A7S3IYQ8-F1
#
_cell.length_a   1.000
_cell.length_b   1.000
_cell.length_c   1.000
_cell.angle_alpha   90.00
_cell.angle_beta   90.00
_cell.angle_gamma   90.00
#
_symmetry.space_group_name_H-M   'P 1'
#
loop_
_entity.id
_entity.type
_entity.pdbx_description
1 polymer ?
#
loop_
_entity_poly.entity_id
_entity_poly.type
_entity_poly.pdbx_seq_one_letter_code
_entity_poly.pdbx_strand_id
1 'polypeptide(L)'
;MNATNLDIPDLSQEERDLCLARKLAIREKERHIRQQNSLRQANETMVCEICMDHLHITDHNFDAFPLDCGHLIHEECLIRYTSAELEKGRVPIHCPMACPHEIDSYLPELLQ
;
A
#
# COMPACT_ATOMS: atom_id res chain seq x y z
N MET A 1 64.54 -8.12 -7.88
CA MET A 1 63.18 -7.72 -7.43
C MET A 1 62.25 -7.97 -8.60
N ASN A 2 61.60 -9.15 -8.66
CA ASN A 2 60.72 -9.51 -9.78
C ASN A 2 59.31 -9.02 -9.46
N ALA A 3 58.87 -7.97 -10.14
CA ALA A 3 57.45 -7.63 -10.20
C ALA A 3 56.76 -8.67 -11.10
N THR A 4 56.02 -9.58 -10.49
CA THR A 4 55.06 -10.42 -11.19
C THR A 4 54.02 -9.49 -11.82
N ASN A 5 54.09 -9.31 -13.15
CA ASN A 5 52.96 -8.85 -13.94
C ASN A 5 51.84 -9.86 -13.69
N LEU A 6 50.86 -9.46 -12.88
CA LEU A 6 49.59 -10.15 -12.80
C LEU A 6 48.86 -9.80 -14.09
N ASP A 7 48.97 -10.68 -15.09
CA ASP A 7 48.17 -10.62 -16.30
C ASP A 7 46.69 -10.62 -15.89
N ILE A 8 46.08 -9.43 -15.92
CA ILE A 8 44.63 -9.29 -15.83
C ILE A 8 44.12 -9.92 -17.14
N PRO A 9 43.33 -11.00 -17.11
CA PRO A 9 42.85 -11.62 -18.34
C PRO A 9 42.07 -10.59 -19.14
N ASP A 10 42.47 -10.36 -20.39
CA ASP A 10 41.68 -9.61 -21.35
C ASP A 10 40.37 -10.38 -21.57
N LEU A 11 39.30 -9.92 -20.92
CA LEU A 11 37.99 -10.55 -21.00
C LEU A 11 37.59 -10.63 -22.46
N SER A 12 37.23 -11.81 -22.94
CA SER A 12 36.65 -11.98 -24.27
C SER A 12 35.37 -11.14 -24.42
N GLN A 13 34.95 -10.90 -25.67
CA GLN A 13 33.71 -10.15 -25.93
C GLN A 13 32.50 -10.82 -25.26
N GLU A 14 32.46 -12.16 -25.27
CA GLU A 14 31.40 -12.94 -24.64
C GLU A 14 31.36 -12.76 -23.12
N GLU A 15 32.52 -12.70 -22.46
CA GLU A 15 32.60 -12.45 -21.00
C GLU A 15 32.18 -11.02 -20.64
N ARG A 16 32.48 -10.04 -21.51
CA ARG A 16 31.99 -8.66 -21.34
C ARG A 16 30.48 -8.58 -21.49
N ASP A 17 29.92 -9.28 -22.47
CA ASP A 17 28.49 -9.32 -22.73
C ASP A 17 27.75 -10.01 -21.59
N LEU A 18 28.29 -11.11 -21.07
CA LEU A 18 27.77 -11.80 -19.88
C LEU A 18 27.81 -10.89 -18.65
N CYS A 19 28.91 -10.17 -18.43
CA CYS A 19 29.04 -9.21 -17.33
C CYS A 19 28.01 -8.07 -17.46
N LEU A 20 27.78 -7.56 -18.67
CA LEU A 20 26.78 -6.55 -18.94
C LEU A 20 25.36 -7.08 -18.68
N ALA A 21 25.03 -8.27 -19.18
CA ALA A 21 23.73 -8.90 -18.96
C ALA A 21 23.43 -9.09 -17.47
N ARG A 22 24.42 -9.55 -16.68
CA ARG A 22 24.29 -9.70 -15.23
C ARG A 22 24.05 -8.36 -14.53
N LYS A 23 24.75 -7.30 -14.92
CA LYS A 23 24.54 -5.95 -14.37
C LYS A 23 23.15 -5.41 -14.67
N LEU A 24 22.64 -5.65 -15.88
CA LEU A 24 21.29 -5.26 -16.27
C LEU A 24 20.23 -6.02 -15.46
N ALA A 25 20.39 -7.34 -15.31
CA ALA A 25 19.50 -8.16 -14.50
C ALA A 25 19.45 -7.71 -13.02
N ILE A 26 20.61 -7.36 -12.43
CA ILE A 26 20.67 -6.82 -11.06
C ILE A 26 19.89 -5.51 -10.97
N ARG A 27 20.13 -4.56 -11.89
CA ARG A 27 19.43 -3.26 -11.91
C ARG A 27 17.93 -3.42 -12.06
N GLU A 28 17.49 -4.37 -12.87
CA GLU A 28 16.07 -4.67 -13.05
C GLU A 28 15.44 -5.26 -11.80
N LYS A 29 16.12 -6.21 -11.14
CA LYS A 29 15.67 -6.77 -9.86
C LYS A 29 15.59 -5.69 -8.77
N GLU A 30 16.58 -4.80 -8.70
CA GLU A 30 16.56 -3.67 -7.76
C GLU A 30 15.40 -2.70 -8.02
N ARG A 31 15.06 -2.45 -9.29
CA ARG A 31 13.87 -1.64 -9.63
C ARG A 31 12.59 -2.29 -9.10
N HIS A 32 12.42 -3.60 -9.32
CA HIS A 32 11.27 -4.34 -8.81
C HIS A 32 11.19 -4.30 -7.29
N ILE A 33 12.31 -4.52 -6.59
CA ILE A 33 12.36 -4.45 -5.11
C ILE A 33 11.99 -3.05 -4.62
N ARG A 34 12.54 -1.98 -5.24
CA ARG A 34 12.20 -0.60 -4.86
C ARG A 34 10.71 -0.32 -5.04
N GLN A 35 10.12 -0.77 -6.14
CA GLN A 35 8.69 -0.58 -6.40
C GLN A 35 7.83 -1.33 -5.39
N GLN A 36 8.14 -2.60 -5.10
CA GLN A 36 7.43 -3.38 -4.09
C GLN A 36 7.55 -2.77 -2.69
N ASN A 37 8.73 -2.28 -2.31
CA ASN A 37 8.92 -1.62 -1.02
C ASN A 37 8.16 -0.30 -0.94
N SER A 38 8.10 0.48 -2.01
CA SER A 38 7.31 1.73 -2.04
C SER A 38 5.82 1.46 -1.87
N LEU A 39 5.29 0.40 -2.49
CA LEU A 39 3.89 0.01 -2.34
C LEU A 39 3.59 -0.49 -0.93
N ARG A 40 4.48 -1.33 -0.36
CA ARG A 40 4.36 -1.78 1.03
C ARG A 40 4.38 -0.61 2.00
N GLN A 41 5.32 0.33 1.82
CA GLN A 41 5.42 1.51 2.66
C GLN A 41 4.17 2.40 2.55
N ALA A 42 3.62 2.59 1.34
CA ALA A 42 2.36 3.31 1.16
C ALA A 42 1.22 2.63 1.94
N ASN A 43 1.13 1.31 1.88
CA ASN A 43 0.13 0.55 2.64
C ASN A 43 0.35 0.65 4.16
N GLU A 44 1.60 0.67 4.63
CA GLU A 44 1.93 0.88 6.04
C GLU A 44 1.65 2.30 6.54
N THR A 45 1.44 3.29 5.67
CA THR A 45 1.14 4.67 6.09
C THR A 45 -0.35 4.99 6.22
N MET A 46 -1.23 4.13 5.72
CA MET A 46 -2.67 4.37 5.77
C MET A 46 -3.23 3.86 7.09
N VAL A 47 -3.90 4.75 7.82
CA VAL A 47 -4.51 4.47 9.12
C VAL A 47 -6.00 4.74 9.07
N CYS A 48 -6.77 3.96 9.80
CA CYS A 48 -8.18 4.18 9.99
C CYS A 48 -8.38 5.37 10.93
N GLU A 49 -9.13 6.36 10.49
CA GLU A 49 -9.35 7.59 11.26
C GLU A 49 -10.23 7.38 12.52
N ILE A 50 -10.88 6.22 12.68
CA ILE A 50 -11.67 5.87 13.87
C ILE A 50 -10.82 5.21 14.95
N CYS A 51 -10.13 4.11 14.62
CA CYS A 51 -9.37 3.33 15.61
C CYS A 51 -7.88 3.63 15.64
N MET A 52 -7.36 4.38 14.66
CA MET A 52 -5.94 4.69 14.47
C MET A 52 -5.05 3.47 14.16
N ASP A 53 -5.66 2.31 13.85
CA ASP A 53 -4.94 1.13 13.38
C ASP A 53 -4.69 1.18 11.86
N HIS A 54 -3.73 0.37 11.41
CA HIS A 54 -3.32 0.33 10.00
C HIS A 54 -4.41 -0.26 9.11
N LEU A 55 -4.58 0.33 7.92
CA LEU A 55 -5.44 -0.17 6.87
C LEU A 55 -4.66 -1.19 6.05
N HIS A 56 -5.09 -2.45 6.10
CA HIS A 56 -4.46 -3.51 5.32
C HIS A 56 -5.02 -3.52 3.90
N ILE A 57 -4.31 -2.86 3.00
CA ILE A 57 -4.57 -2.94 1.56
C ILE A 57 -3.78 -4.12 1.02
N THR A 58 -4.48 -5.21 0.72
CA THR A 58 -3.91 -6.33 -0.03
C THR A 58 -4.66 -6.48 -1.34
N ASP A 59 -4.04 -7.12 -2.34
CA ASP A 59 -4.64 -7.33 -3.67
C ASP A 59 -5.97 -8.12 -3.61
N HIS A 60 -6.28 -8.74 -2.47
CA HIS A 60 -7.44 -9.62 -2.27
C HIS A 60 -8.32 -9.26 -1.07
N ASN A 61 -7.89 -8.34 -0.21
CA ASN A 61 -8.63 -7.89 0.96
C ASN A 61 -8.39 -6.40 1.13
N PHE A 62 -9.45 -5.62 0.95
CA PHE A 62 -9.43 -4.17 1.08
C PHE A 62 -10.27 -3.84 2.30
N ASP A 63 -9.65 -3.89 3.49
CA ASP A 63 -10.34 -3.56 4.75
C ASP A 63 -10.60 -2.06 4.91
N ALA A 64 -10.27 -1.24 3.91
CA ALA A 64 -10.45 0.20 3.91
C ALA A 64 -11.72 0.58 3.13
N PHE A 65 -12.51 1.51 3.64
CA PHE A 65 -13.62 2.09 2.92
C PHE A 65 -13.33 3.58 2.69
N PRO A 66 -13.14 4.04 1.43
CA PRO A 66 -12.98 5.45 1.14
C PRO A 66 -14.35 6.11 1.17
N LEU A 67 -14.52 7.09 2.04
CA LEU A 67 -15.69 7.96 2.00
C LEU A 67 -15.54 8.98 0.86
N ASP A 68 -16.65 9.52 0.36
CA ASP A 68 -16.65 10.58 -0.67
C ASP A 68 -15.88 11.85 -0.27
N CYS A 69 -15.74 12.07 1.05
CA CYS A 69 -14.92 13.14 1.62
C CYS A 69 -13.41 12.86 1.61
N GLY A 70 -12.97 11.68 1.17
CA GLY A 70 -11.57 11.27 1.13
C GLY A 70 -11.01 10.70 2.44
N HIS A 71 -11.84 10.58 3.49
CA HIS A 71 -11.42 9.90 4.73
C HIS A 71 -11.42 8.38 4.54
N LEU A 72 -10.41 7.73 5.11
CA LEU A 72 -10.21 6.29 5.05
C LEU A 72 -10.48 5.66 6.41
N ILE A 73 -11.34 4.64 6.43
CA ILE A 73 -11.83 4.01 7.66
C ILE A 73 -11.89 2.50 7.43
N HIS A 74 -11.65 1.68 8.46
CA HIS A 74 -11.95 0.26 8.32
C HIS A 74 -13.44 0.04 8.03
N GLU A 75 -13.77 -0.90 7.16
CA GLU A 75 -15.15 -1.29 6.89
C GLU A 75 -15.91 -1.62 8.19
N GLU A 76 -15.32 -2.44 9.06
CA GLU A 76 -15.92 -2.79 10.35
C GLU A 76 -16.11 -1.56 11.27
N CYS A 77 -15.14 -0.64 11.27
CA CYS A 77 -15.25 0.58 12.07
C CYS A 77 -16.39 1.48 11.55
N LEU A 78 -16.56 1.54 10.23
CA LEU A 78 -17.66 2.26 9.60
C LEU A 78 -19.01 1.63 9.97
N ILE A 79 -19.17 0.31 9.85
CA ILE A 79 -20.41 -0.41 10.21
C ILE A 79 -20.78 -0.18 11.68
N ARG A 80 -19.81 -0.29 12.59
CA ARG A 80 -20.04 -0.06 14.03
C ARG A 80 -20.45 1.39 14.30
N TYR A 81 -19.81 2.35 13.63
CA TYR A 81 -20.16 3.76 13.75
C TYR A 81 -21.59 4.05 13.26
N THR A 82 -21.93 3.63 12.03
CA THR A 82 -23.26 3.89 11.47
C THR A 82 -24.36 3.21 12.27
N SER A 83 -24.14 1.97 12.71
CA SER A 83 -25.09 1.25 13.57
C SER A 83 -25.36 2.01 14.87
N ALA A 84 -24.30 2.49 15.54
CA ALA A 84 -24.44 3.27 16.78
C ALA A 84 -25.14 4.62 16.56
N GLU A 85 -24.98 5.26 15.41
CA GLU A 85 -25.68 6.51 15.10
C GLU A 85 -27.15 6.29 14.74
N LEU A 86 -27.48 5.20 14.05
CA LEU A 86 -28.87 4.77 13.80
C LEU A 86 -29.60 4.43 15.10
N GLU A 87 -28.98 3.69 16.01
CA GLU A 87 -29.55 3.37 17.33
C GLU A 87 -29.86 4.63 18.16
N LYS A 88 -29.07 5.70 17.97
CA LYS A 88 -29.29 7.00 18.61
C LYS A 88 -30.30 7.88 17.86
N GLY A 89 -30.83 7.43 16.72
CA GLY A 89 -31.72 8.20 15.86
C GLY A 89 -31.06 9.40 15.19
N ARG A 90 -29.73 9.40 15.03
CA ARG A 90 -28.98 10.51 14.42
C ARG A 90 -28.88 10.32 12.92
N VAL A 91 -29.89 10.86 12.23
CA VAL A 91 -29.99 10.89 10.77
C VAL A 91 -30.13 12.34 10.26
N PRO A 92 -29.48 12.72 9.16
CA PRO A 92 -28.54 11.93 8.37
C PRO A 92 -27.23 11.65 9.14
N ILE A 93 -26.60 10.51 8.84
CA ILE A 93 -25.33 10.14 9.47
C ILE A 93 -24.23 10.92 8.77
N HIS A 94 -23.41 11.65 9.52
CA HIS A 94 -22.31 12.42 8.98
C HIS A 94 -21.00 11.65 9.09
N CYS A 95 -19.98 12.07 8.34
CA CYS A 95 -18.63 11.56 8.48
C CYS A 95 -18.14 11.67 9.94
N PRO A 96 -17.50 10.62 10.51
CA PRO A 96 -16.97 10.66 11.87
C PRO A 96 -15.86 11.70 12.08
N MET A 97 -15.25 12.20 10.99
CA MET A 97 -14.13 13.15 11.02
C MET A 97 -14.56 14.62 11.03
N ALA A 98 -15.76 14.90 11.55
CA ALA A 98 -16.31 16.25 11.68
C ALA A 98 -16.28 17.08 10.38
N CYS A 99 -16.40 16.40 9.24
CA CYS A 99 -16.54 17.04 7.93
C CYS A 99 -18.02 17.09 7.52
N PRO A 100 -18.42 17.99 6.61
CA PRO A 100 -19.83 18.21 6.28
C PRO A 100 -20.44 17.11 5.37
N HIS A 101 -19.69 16.05 5.04
CA HIS A 101 -20.22 14.98 4.20
C HIS A 101 -21.15 14.08 4.99
N GLU A 102 -22.31 13.83 4.41
CA GLU A 102 -23.24 12.79 4.81
C GLU A 102 -22.76 11.45 4.25
N ILE A 103 -22.88 10.40 5.06
CA ILE A 103 -22.65 9.04 4.63
C ILE A 103 -23.99 8.55 4.09
N ASP A 104 -24.08 8.39 2.78
CA ASP A 104 -25.27 7.84 2.16
C ASP A 104 -25.55 6.46 2.77
N SER A 105 -26.75 6.31 3.32
CA SER A 105 -27.21 5.18 4.13
C SER A 105 -27.27 3.83 3.41
N TYR A 106 -26.71 3.74 2.20
CA TYR A 106 -26.59 2.50 1.42
C TYR A 106 -25.44 1.61 1.92
N LEU A 107 -25.45 1.33 3.23
CA LEU A 107 -24.77 0.20 3.86
C LEU A 107 -25.63 -1.10 4.01
N PRO A 108 -26.74 -1.36 3.27
CA PRO A 108 -27.51 -2.59 3.48
C PRO A 108 -26.86 -3.84 2.87
N GLU A 109 -25.68 -3.73 2.26
CA GLU A 109 -24.95 -4.88 1.71
C GLU A 109 -23.87 -5.42 2.66
N LEU A 110 -23.54 -4.71 3.75
CA LEU A 110 -22.49 -5.10 4.71
C LEU A 110 -23.03 -5.76 5.99
N LEU A 111 -24.33 -6.04 6.03
CA LEU A 111 -25.02 -6.74 7.12
C LEU A 111 -25.65 -8.07 6.67
N GLN A 112 -25.19 -8.64 5.55
CA GLN A 112 -25.63 -9.97 5.08
C GLN A 112 -24.73 -11.09 5.59
#